data_AF-A0A6G4VC20-F1
#
_entry.id   AF-A0A6G4VC20-F1
#
_cell.length_a   1.000
_cell.length_b   1.000
_cell.length_c   1.000
_cell.angle_alpha   90.00
_cell.angle_beta   90.00
_cell.angle_gamma   90.00
#
_symmetry.space_group_name_H-M   'P 1'
#
loop_
_entity.id
_entity.type
_entity.pdbx_description
1 polymer ?
#
loop_
_entity_poly.entity_id
_entity_poly.type
_entity_poly.pdbx_seq_one_letter_code
_entity_poly.pdbx_strand_id
1 'polypeptide(L)'
;MSDVVIVCLDGAVSETWRQCADVLYGSRTRPSGDARVLAERTLRRYPGCALVVVPGPDGACTALTRARVTLQLPDESGELTALEVARVLHASMMRESAP
;
A
#
# COMPACT_ATOMS: atom_id res chain seq x y z
N MET A 1 -11.36 18.37 0.19
CA MET A 1 -10.88 16.99 0.04
C MET A 1 -9.37 17.08 -0.08
N SER A 2 -8.64 16.61 0.91
CA SER A 2 -7.17 16.52 0.83
C SER A 2 -6.82 15.57 -0.32
N ASP A 3 -5.95 16.01 -1.21
CA ASP A 3 -5.43 15.17 -2.30
C ASP A 3 -4.60 14.04 -1.67
N VAL A 4 -4.88 12.78 -2.04
CA VAL A 4 -4.17 11.62 -1.48
C VAL A 4 -2.80 11.50 -2.13
N VAL A 5 -1.74 11.47 -1.32
CA VAL A 5 -0.37 11.34 -1.81
C VAL A 5 0.00 9.86 -1.87
N ILE A 6 -0.02 9.28 -3.08
CA ILE A 6 0.34 7.88 -3.33
C ILE A 6 1.74 7.80 -3.95
N VAL A 7 2.65 7.10 -3.29
CA VAL A 7 4.07 7.09 -3.67
C VAL A 7 4.62 5.66 -3.81
N CYS A 8 5.45 5.45 -4.82
CA CYS A 8 6.14 4.17 -5.00
C CYS A 8 7.28 4.01 -3.98
N LEU A 9 7.34 2.85 -3.34
CA LEU A 9 8.42 2.43 -2.43
C LEU A 9 9.69 2.03 -3.17
N ASP A 10 9.52 1.53 -4.38
CA ASP A 10 10.60 1.00 -5.20
C ASP A 10 11.10 2.10 -6.18
N GLY A 11 12.40 2.11 -6.45
CA GLY A 11 13.00 3.03 -7.43
C GLY A 11 13.50 4.36 -6.87
N ALA A 12 13.69 5.34 -7.74
CA ALA A 12 14.42 6.59 -7.45
C ALA A 12 13.55 7.72 -6.85
N VAL A 13 12.39 7.40 -6.26
CA VAL A 13 11.53 8.42 -5.66
C VAL A 13 12.20 9.01 -4.41
N SER A 14 12.23 10.33 -4.30
CA SER A 14 12.82 11.03 -3.15
C SER A 14 12.20 10.56 -1.83
N GLU A 15 13.04 10.47 -0.80
CA GLU A 15 12.62 10.12 0.56
C GLU A 15 11.62 11.13 1.12
N THR A 16 11.75 12.41 0.76
CA THR A 16 10.81 13.46 1.19
C THR A 16 9.38 13.16 0.75
N TRP A 17 9.19 12.69 -0.49
CA TRP A 17 7.86 12.30 -0.98
C TRP A 17 7.32 11.10 -0.20
N ARG A 18 8.17 10.12 0.13
CA ARG A 18 7.76 8.94 0.91
C ARG A 18 7.37 9.29 2.35
N GLN A 19 7.98 10.31 2.95
CA GLN A 19 7.61 10.82 4.26
C GLN A 19 6.24 11.52 4.28
N CYS A 20 5.85 12.12 3.16
CA CYS A 20 4.57 12.81 3.00
C CYS A 20 3.46 11.91 2.42
N ALA A 21 3.75 10.65 2.13
CA ALA A 21 2.79 9.76 1.48
C ALA A 21 1.72 9.27 2.47
N ASP A 22 0.45 9.43 2.10
CA ASP A 22 -0.68 8.78 2.76
C ASP A 22 -0.69 7.28 2.44
N VAL A 23 -0.27 6.93 1.22
CA VAL A 23 -0.21 5.55 0.73
C VAL A 23 1.12 5.26 0.05
N LEU A 24 1.72 4.14 0.43
CA LEU A 24 2.96 3.65 -0.17
C LEU A 24 2.71 2.32 -0.88
N TYR A 25 3.20 2.16 -2.10
CA TYR A 25 3.05 0.90 -2.84
C TYR A 25 4.37 0.37 -3.39
N GLY A 26 4.56 -0.94 -3.39
CA GLY A 26 5.67 -1.60 -4.07
C GLY A 26 5.35 -1.82 -5.54
N SER A 27 6.36 -1.76 -6.40
CA SER A 27 6.27 -2.16 -7.81
C SER A 27 6.92 -3.51 -8.10
N ARG A 28 7.71 -4.05 -7.16
CA ARG A 28 8.36 -5.36 -7.29
C ARG A 28 7.62 -6.43 -6.51
N THR A 29 7.32 -7.54 -7.19
CA THR A 29 6.70 -8.74 -6.61
C THR A 29 7.61 -9.34 -5.54
N ARG A 30 7.01 -9.77 -4.42
CA ARG A 30 7.71 -10.36 -3.29
C ARG A 30 6.92 -11.53 -2.72
N PRO A 31 7.56 -12.60 -2.21
CA PRO A 31 6.86 -13.66 -1.49
C PRO A 31 6.00 -13.10 -0.35
N SER A 32 4.85 -13.70 -0.05
CA SER A 32 3.86 -13.12 0.89
C SER A 32 4.43 -12.83 2.28
N GLY A 33 5.35 -13.67 2.78
CA GLY A 33 6.07 -13.42 4.03
C GLY A 33 6.92 -12.15 3.98
N ASP A 34 7.70 -11.98 2.92
CA ASP A 34 8.55 -10.82 2.70
C ASP A 34 7.74 -9.55 2.44
N ALA A 35 6.63 -9.68 1.70
CA ALA A 35 5.70 -8.58 1.42
C ALA A 35 5.12 -8.01 2.72
N ARG A 36 4.70 -8.88 3.64
CA ARG A 36 4.21 -8.49 4.97
C ARG A 36 5.31 -7.82 5.79
N VAL A 37 6.49 -8.43 5.89
CA VAL A 37 7.62 -7.89 6.67
C VAL A 37 8.02 -6.50 6.14
N LEU A 38 8.04 -6.33 4.82
CA LEU A 38 8.28 -5.04 4.18
C LEU A 38 7.20 -4.03 4.56
N ALA A 39 5.93 -4.37 4.41
CA ALA A 39 4.82 -3.47 4.73
C ALA A 39 4.86 -3.01 6.20
N GLU A 40 5.14 -3.92 7.14
CA GLU A 40 5.27 -3.60 8.56
C GLU A 40 6.46 -2.68 8.86
N ARG A 41 7.60 -2.90 8.21
CA ARG A 41 8.78 -2.03 8.34
C ARG A 41 8.52 -0.65 7.75
N THR A 42 7.84 -0.60 6.61
CA THR A 42 7.45 0.64 5.94
C THR A 42 6.55 1.49 6.84
N LEU A 43 5.49 0.93 7.40
CA LEU A 43 4.60 1.68 8.32
C LEU A 43 5.31 2.17 9.59
N ARG A 44 6.33 1.44 10.07
CA ARG A 44 7.18 1.90 11.18
C ARG A 44 8.08 3.06 10.77
N ARG A 45 8.59 3.05 9.53
CA ARG A 45 9.49 4.10 9.00
C ARG A 45 8.75 5.37 8.62
N TYR A 46 7.53 5.27 8.08
CA TYR A 46 6.73 6.40 7.60
C TYR A 46 5.45 6.52 8.44
N PRO A 47 5.48 7.25 9.56
CA PRO A 47 4.35 7.31 10.50
C PRO A 47 3.13 8.06 9.94
N GLY A 48 3.29 8.89 8.90
CA GLY A 48 2.18 9.52 8.18
C GLY A 48 1.45 8.58 7.21
N CYS A 49 2.05 7.43 6.88
CA CYS A 49 1.46 6.47 5.95
C CYS A 49 0.31 5.71 6.62
N ALA A 50 -0.87 5.76 6.01
CA ALA A 50 -2.07 5.07 6.45
C ALA A 50 -2.17 3.65 5.87
N LEU A 51 -1.62 3.43 4.67
CA LEU A 51 -1.74 2.18 3.92
C LEU A 51 -0.45 1.84 3.17
N VAL A 52 -0.01 0.59 3.26
CA VAL A 52 1.06 0.04 2.41
C VAL A 52 0.54 -1.12 1.59
N VAL A 53 0.81 -1.12 0.29
CA VAL A 53 0.45 -2.22 -0.63
C VAL A 53 1.72 -2.80 -1.25
N VAL A 54 1.91 -4.11 -1.15
CA VAL A 54 3.06 -4.81 -1.74
C VAL A 54 2.55 -5.93 -2.65
N PRO A 55 2.94 -5.95 -3.93
CA PRO A 55 2.54 -7.02 -4.82
C PRO A 55 3.23 -8.34 -4.43
N GLY A 56 2.44 -9.39 -4.41
CA GLY A 56 2.80 -10.78 -4.18
C GLY A 56 3.06 -11.54 -5.49
N PRO A 57 3.42 -12.83 -5.40
CA PRO A 57 3.36 -13.72 -6.56
C PRO A 57 1.92 -13.89 -7.04
N ASP A 58 1.76 -14.33 -8.29
CA ASP A 58 0.45 -14.68 -8.88
C ASP A 58 -0.58 -13.53 -8.87
N GLY A 59 -0.10 -12.29 -8.97
CA GLY A 59 -0.94 -11.07 -9.02
C GLY A 59 -1.55 -10.65 -7.67
N ALA A 60 -1.45 -11.49 -6.63
CA ALA A 60 -2.00 -11.18 -5.32
C ALA A 60 -1.35 -9.93 -4.72
N CYS A 61 -2.06 -9.18 -3.88
CA CYS A 61 -1.51 -8.04 -3.17
C CYS A 61 -1.63 -8.19 -1.65
N THR A 62 -0.54 -7.93 -0.93
CA THR A 62 -0.56 -7.75 0.52
C THR A 62 -0.75 -6.27 0.81
N ALA A 63 -1.88 -5.92 1.42
CA ALA A 63 -2.11 -4.59 1.93
C ALA A 63 -2.10 -4.58 3.46
N LEU A 64 -1.46 -3.58 4.05
CA LEU A 64 -1.38 -3.41 5.49
C LEU A 64 -1.75 -1.98 5.86
N THR A 65 -2.75 -1.83 6.72
CA THR A 65 -3.15 -0.52 7.23
C THR A 65 -2.41 -0.17 8.51
N ARG A 66 -2.41 1.12 8.86
CA ARG A 66 -1.86 1.61 10.13
C ARG A 66 -2.54 1.00 11.36
N ALA A 67 -3.81 0.64 11.25
CA ALA A 67 -4.56 -0.11 12.27
C ALA A 67 -4.11 -1.59 12.39
N ARG A 68 -3.03 -1.98 11.69
CA ARG A 68 -2.47 -3.34 11.65
C ARG A 68 -3.42 -4.38 11.04
N VAL A 69 -4.42 -3.93 10.28
CA VAL A 69 -5.28 -4.82 9.51
C VAL A 69 -4.53 -5.23 8.25
N THR A 70 -4.35 -6.53 8.08
CA THR A 70 -3.76 -7.11 6.86
C THR A 70 -4.87 -7.58 5.96
N LEU A 71 -4.86 -7.14 4.71
CA LEU A 71 -5.75 -7.60 3.66
C LEU A 71 -4.92 -8.34 2.62
N GLN A 72 -5.33 -9.57 2.30
CA GLN A 72 -4.82 -10.29 1.14
C GLN A 72 -5.86 -10.12 0.04
N LEU A 73 -5.46 -9.46 -1.04
CA LEU A 73 -6.32 -9.26 -2.20
C LEU A 73 -5.95 -10.31 -3.24
N PRO A 74 -6.87 -11.23 -3.57
CA PRO A 74 -6.64 -12.20 -4.64
C PRO A 74 -6.55 -11.49 -5.99
N ASP A 75 -5.79 -12.08 -6.90
CA ASP A 75 -5.80 -11.71 -8.31
C ASP A 75 -7.03 -12.31 -8.98
N GLU A 76 -8.16 -11.60 -8.91
CA GLU A 76 -9.38 -12.02 -9.60
C GLU A 76 -9.41 -11.48 -11.06
N SER A 77 -8.41 -10.70 -11.46
CA SER A 77 -8.47 -9.89 -12.69
C SER A 77 -7.16 -9.79 -13.47
N GLY A 78 -6.04 -10.39 -13.03
CA GLY A 78 -4.78 -10.43 -13.79
C GLY A 78 -4.07 -9.10 -14.05
N GLU A 79 -4.69 -7.96 -13.76
CA GLU A 79 -4.26 -6.66 -14.28
C GLU A 79 -4.20 -5.53 -13.24
N LEU A 80 -4.64 -5.75 -12.00
CA LEU A 80 -4.61 -4.67 -11.00
C LEU A 80 -3.21 -4.47 -10.45
N THR A 81 -2.60 -3.36 -10.85
CA THR A 81 -1.32 -2.92 -10.28
C THR A 81 -1.48 -2.58 -8.80
N ALA A 82 -0.40 -2.71 -8.02
CA ALA A 82 -0.38 -2.31 -6.62
C ALA A 82 -0.82 -0.85 -6.40
N LEU A 83 -0.68 0.01 -7.43
CA LEU A 83 -1.18 1.39 -7.43
C LEU A 83 -2.71 1.45 -7.49
N GLU A 84 -3.35 0.65 -8.33
CA GLU A 84 -4.81 0.59 -8.43
C GLU A 84 -5.42 0.05 -7.15
N VAL A 85 -4.82 -1.02 -6.60
CA VAL A 85 -5.18 -1.57 -5.29
C VAL A 85 -5.05 -0.50 -4.19
N ALA A 86 -3.94 0.25 -4.17
CA ALA A 86 -3.72 1.34 -3.23
C ALA A 86 -4.82 2.41 -3.31
N ARG A 87 -5.23 2.80 -4.52
CA ARG A 87 -6.30 3.79 -4.75
C ARG A 87 -7.65 3.29 -4.23
N VAL A 88 -8.02 2.05 -4.56
CA VAL A 88 -9.31 1.47 -4.17
C VAL A 88 -9.40 1.32 -2.65
N LEU A 89 -8.37 0.75 -2.02
CA LEU A 89 -8.37 0.54 -0.57
C LEU A 89 -8.42 1.87 0.20
N HIS A 90 -7.68 2.88 -0.24
CA HIS A 90 -7.74 4.20 0.40
C HIS A 90 -9.15 4.82 0.26
N ALA A 91 -9.77 4.74 -0.91
CA ALA A 91 -11.13 5.24 -1.11
C ALA A 91 -12.15 4.54 -0.21
N SER A 92 -12.02 3.22 -0.01
CA SER A 92 -12.89 2.47 0.91
C SER A 92 -12.71 2.89 2.37
N MET A 93 -11.45 3.02 2.84
CA MET A 93 -11.17 3.47 4.22
C MET A 93 -11.77 4.86 4.53
N MET A 94 -11.74 5.77 3.55
CA MET A 94 -12.31 7.11 3.72
C MET A 94 -13.85 7.11 3.72
N ARG A 95 -14.50 6.15 3.04
CA ARG A 95 -15.96 5.98 3.09
C ARG A 95 -16.44 5.43 4.42
N GLU A 96 -15.68 4.51 5.02
CA GLU A 96 -16.00 3.95 6.34
C GLU A 96 -15.74 4.94 7.49
N SER A 97 -14.97 6.01 7.23
CA SER A 97 -14.64 7.07 8.19
C SER A 97 -15.59 8.28 8.10
N ALA A 98 -16.60 8.25 7.22
CA ALA A 98 -17.62 9.29 7.14
C ALA A 98 -18.74 9.03 8.18
N PRO A 99 -19.08 10.01 9.04
CA PRO A 99 -20.12 9.87 10.07
C PRO A 99 -21.54 9.80 9.50
#